data_AF-A0A951ZGE6-F1
#
_entry.id   AF-A0A951ZGE6-F1
#
_cell.length_a   1.000
_cell.length_b   1.000
_cell.length_c   1.000
_cell.angle_alpha   90.00
_cell.angle_beta   90.00
_cell.angle_gamma   90.00
#
_symmetry.space_group_name_H-M   'P 1'
#
loop_
_entity.id
_entity.type
_entity.pdbx_description
1 polymer ?
#
loop_
_entity_poly.entity_id
_entity_poly.type
_entity_poly.pdbx_seq_one_letter_code
_entity_poly.pdbx_strand_id
1 'polypeptide(L)'
;MTVTRSVLRSLAVVAAAGALVLVARPSFSHTAPQGGAVVQVRDFEKSSTVDIVAWNAMEPQFGIRTWVRRNGQADRYHYLWVNSDYPAIKDAGTAQGMNRPLQVTSMRDDQNCLNNQCTPTGVVRARIPDDAMRKATGDVAVKFITSSGAEIVFTARRALLDAYLARVDSVKTALKK
;
A
#
# COMPACT_ATOMS: atom_id res chain seq x y z
N MET A 1 43.38 -24.75 68.18
CA MET A 1 43.38 -23.42 67.52
C MET A 1 43.97 -23.60 66.14
N THR A 2 43.19 -23.25 65.11
CA THR A 2 43.55 -22.61 63.82
C THR A 2 42.42 -22.93 62.84
N VAL A 3 41.77 -21.86 62.38
CA VAL A 3 40.63 -21.78 61.45
C VAL A 3 41.16 -21.73 60.02
N THR A 4 40.52 -22.42 59.04
CA THR A 4 40.13 -21.83 57.73
C THR A 4 39.41 -22.79 56.76
N ARG A 5 38.19 -22.37 56.37
CA ARG A 5 37.62 -22.20 55.01
C ARG A 5 37.33 -23.39 54.07
N SER A 6 36.03 -23.54 53.81
CA SER A 6 35.32 -23.54 52.51
C SER A 6 35.79 -24.42 51.36
N VAL A 7 34.95 -25.39 50.95
CA VAL A 7 34.53 -25.61 49.55
C VAL A 7 33.15 -26.31 49.51
N LEU A 8 32.06 -25.56 49.30
CA LEU A 8 30.78 -26.10 48.84
C LEU A 8 30.74 -25.95 47.33
N ARG A 9 30.99 -27.04 46.59
CA ARG A 9 30.89 -27.09 45.13
C ARG A 9 29.47 -27.49 44.72
N SER A 10 28.75 -26.46 44.29
CA SER A 10 27.81 -26.38 43.16
C SER A 10 27.44 -27.68 42.43
N LEU A 11 26.14 -27.98 42.41
CA LEU A 11 25.46 -28.64 41.29
C LEU A 11 24.12 -27.92 41.06
N ALA A 12 24.18 -26.83 40.29
CA ALA A 12 22.99 -26.20 39.73
C ALA A 12 22.71 -26.87 38.38
N VAL A 13 21.60 -27.61 38.32
CA VAL A 13 21.02 -28.10 37.08
C VAL A 13 20.46 -26.89 36.33
N VAL A 14 21.14 -26.42 35.30
CA VAL A 14 20.60 -25.41 34.38
C VAL A 14 19.83 -26.15 33.30
N ALA A 15 18.50 -26.17 33.44
CA ALA A 15 17.59 -26.54 32.36
C ALA A 15 17.75 -25.50 31.24
N ALA A 16 18.27 -25.94 30.09
CA ALA A 16 18.37 -25.13 28.90
C ALA A 16 16.96 -24.92 28.31
N ALA A 17 16.28 -23.85 28.74
CA ALA A 17 15.15 -23.32 28.01
C ALA A 17 15.69 -22.65 26.74
N GLY A 18 15.64 -23.37 25.62
CA GLY A 18 15.91 -22.82 24.30
C GLY A 18 14.91 -21.71 24.00
N ALA A 19 15.32 -20.46 24.21
CA ALA A 19 14.59 -19.31 23.71
C ALA A 19 14.67 -19.35 22.18
N LEU A 20 13.57 -19.76 21.53
CA LEU A 20 13.34 -19.45 20.13
C LEU A 20 13.39 -17.91 20.02
N VAL A 21 14.49 -17.37 19.51
CA VAL A 21 14.54 -15.98 19.06
C VAL A 21 13.70 -15.92 17.79
N LEU A 22 12.38 -15.77 17.96
CA LEU A 22 11.53 -15.19 16.94
C LEU A 22 12.05 -13.78 16.72
N VAL A 23 12.90 -13.62 15.71
CA VAL A 23 13.25 -12.31 15.18
C VAL A 23 11.96 -11.74 14.58
N ALA A 24 11.19 -11.04 15.41
CA ALA A 24 10.05 -10.26 14.97
C ALA A 24 10.57 -9.23 13.96
N ARG A 25 10.35 -9.49 12.67
CA ARG A 25 10.65 -8.52 11.61
C ARG A 25 9.78 -7.29 11.89
N PRO A 26 10.35 -6.07 11.97
CA PRO A 26 9.56 -4.87 12.18
C PRO A 26 8.61 -4.69 10.99
N SER A 27 7.32 -4.95 11.21
CA SER A 27 6.27 -4.54 10.29
C SER A 27 5.91 -3.11 10.63
N PHE A 28 6.38 -2.16 9.82
CA PHE A 28 5.95 -0.76 9.96
C PHE A 28 4.47 -0.67 9.56
N SER A 29 3.58 -0.68 10.55
CA SER A 29 2.15 -0.44 10.35
C SER A 29 1.86 1.02 10.64
N HIS A 30 1.75 1.84 9.60
CA HIS A 30 1.26 3.21 9.74
C HIS A 30 -0.26 3.19 10.01
N THR A 31 -0.64 3.55 11.24
CA THR A 31 -2.05 3.77 11.56
C THR A 31 -2.40 5.22 11.25
N ALA A 32 -3.04 5.41 10.09
CA ALA A 32 -3.42 6.71 9.59
C ALA A 32 -4.61 7.30 10.37
N PRO A 33 -4.60 8.61 10.70
CA PRO A 33 -5.75 9.29 11.29
C PRO A 33 -6.96 9.37 10.34
N GLN A 34 -8.16 9.44 10.92
CA GLN A 34 -9.42 9.62 10.18
C GLN A 34 -9.55 11.08 9.71
N GLY A 35 -9.04 11.37 8.52
CA GLY A 35 -9.20 12.69 7.90
C GLY A 35 -8.60 12.79 6.50
N GLY A 36 -9.39 13.32 5.55
CA GLY A 36 -8.90 13.91 4.29
C GLY A 36 -8.68 12.97 3.11
N ALA A 37 -9.67 12.17 2.71
CA ALA A 37 -9.62 11.53 1.40
C ALA A 37 -9.64 12.61 0.30
N VAL A 38 -8.54 12.76 -0.43
CA VAL A 38 -8.49 13.58 -1.64
C VAL A 38 -8.81 12.68 -2.80
N VAL A 39 -9.85 13.02 -3.57
CA VAL A 39 -10.20 12.31 -4.81
C VAL A 39 -10.18 13.31 -5.95
N GLN A 40 -9.27 13.12 -6.90
CA GLN A 40 -9.17 13.95 -8.09
C GLN A 40 -9.70 13.19 -9.31
N VAL A 41 -10.49 13.90 -10.10
CA VAL A 41 -10.86 13.50 -11.45
C VAL A 41 -10.03 14.36 -12.40
N ARG A 42 -9.10 13.72 -13.09
CA ARG A 42 -8.22 14.35 -14.06
C ARG A 42 -8.78 14.09 -15.45
N ASP A 43 -9.51 15.07 -15.93
CA ASP A 43 -10.11 15.08 -17.26
C ASP A 43 -9.29 16.02 -18.16
N PHE A 44 -8.57 15.45 -19.12
CA PHE A 44 -7.80 16.20 -20.10
C PHE A 44 -8.47 16.12 -21.46
N GLU A 45 -8.70 17.27 -22.09
CA GLU A 45 -9.49 17.41 -23.34
C GLU A 45 -9.08 16.42 -24.45
N LYS A 46 -7.77 16.19 -24.63
CA LYS A 46 -7.23 15.31 -25.68
C LYS A 46 -6.99 13.87 -25.23
N SER A 47 -7.34 13.51 -23.99
CA SER A 47 -7.18 12.16 -23.46
C SER A 47 -8.36 11.27 -23.81
N SER A 48 -8.07 10.04 -24.24
CA SER A 48 -9.07 8.97 -24.46
C SER A 48 -9.63 8.36 -23.17
N THR A 49 -9.10 8.80 -22.01
CA THR A 49 -9.54 8.37 -20.68
C THR A 49 -9.62 9.54 -19.71
N VAL A 50 -10.48 9.41 -18.72
CA VAL A 50 -10.51 10.20 -17.49
C VAL A 50 -9.76 9.43 -16.42
N ASP A 51 -8.76 10.06 -15.81
CA ASP A 51 -7.97 9.47 -14.74
C ASP A 51 -8.59 9.82 -13.38
N ILE A 52 -8.75 8.82 -12.52
CA ILE A 52 -9.35 8.97 -11.20
C ILE A 52 -8.33 8.49 -10.19
N VAL A 53 -7.86 9.41 -9.36
CA VAL A 53 -6.83 9.15 -8.38
C VAL A 53 -7.27 9.61 -7.00
N ALA A 54 -6.90 8.86 -5.98
CA ALA A 54 -7.24 9.18 -4.61
C ALA A 54 -6.09 8.86 -3.65
N TRP A 55 -5.92 9.69 -2.63
CA TRP A 55 -4.96 9.48 -1.55
C TRP A 55 -5.47 10.10 -0.25
N ASN A 56 -4.83 9.75 0.87
CA ASN A 56 -5.06 10.44 2.13
C ASN A 56 -4.19 11.71 2.15
N ALA A 57 -4.77 12.88 2.39
CA ALA A 57 -4.03 14.15 2.48
C ALA A 57 -2.86 14.11 3.47
N MET A 58 -2.99 13.30 4.54
CA MET A 58 -1.96 13.10 5.54
C MET A 58 -0.89 12.07 5.15
N GLU A 59 -1.16 11.25 4.14
CA GLU A 59 -0.25 10.24 3.60
C GLU A 59 -0.20 10.32 2.07
N PRO A 60 0.32 11.41 1.48
CA PRO A 60 0.34 11.61 0.03
C PRO A 60 1.35 10.71 -0.71
N GLN A 61 2.13 9.92 0.01
CA GLN A 61 3.13 9.01 -0.54
C GLN A 61 2.55 7.74 -1.15
N PHE A 62 1.27 7.44 -0.96
CA PHE A 62 0.60 6.34 -1.65
C PHE A 62 -0.90 6.63 -1.83
N GLY A 63 -1.54 5.88 -2.72
CA GLY A 63 -2.96 6.03 -2.98
C GLY A 63 -3.47 4.99 -3.98
N ILE A 64 -4.68 5.23 -4.49
CA ILE A 64 -5.34 4.37 -5.47
C ILE A 64 -5.59 5.16 -6.77
N ARG A 65 -5.52 4.48 -7.91
CA ARG A 65 -5.76 5.06 -9.24
C ARG A 65 -6.49 4.09 -10.17
N THR A 66 -7.33 4.60 -11.06
CA THR A 66 -7.82 3.88 -12.26
C THR A 66 -8.11 4.86 -13.39
N TRP A 67 -8.42 4.34 -14.58
CA TRP A 67 -8.86 5.12 -15.71
C TRP A 67 -10.26 4.69 -16.17
N VAL A 68 -11.04 5.66 -16.63
CA VAL A 68 -12.34 5.43 -17.26
C VAL A 68 -12.27 5.94 -18.69
N ARG A 69 -12.50 5.06 -19.67
CA ARG A 69 -12.57 5.44 -21.09
C ARG A 69 -13.75 6.38 -21.32
N ARG A 70 -13.66 7.21 -22.37
CA ARG A 70 -14.72 8.17 -22.73
C ARG A 70 -16.09 7.54 -23.04
N ASN A 71 -16.14 6.24 -23.33
CA ASN A 71 -17.39 5.48 -23.47
C ASN A 71 -17.94 4.96 -22.12
N GLY A 72 -17.40 5.41 -20.98
CA GLY A 72 -17.80 5.00 -19.64
C GLY A 72 -17.30 3.62 -19.19
N GLN A 73 -16.44 2.97 -19.97
CA GLN A 73 -15.80 1.71 -19.56
C GLN A 73 -14.58 1.98 -18.66
N ALA A 74 -14.65 1.56 -17.40
CA ALA A 74 -13.48 1.58 -16.51
C ALA A 74 -12.47 0.49 -16.85
N ASP A 75 -11.20 0.72 -16.50
CA ASP A 75 -10.20 -0.34 -16.46
C ASP A 75 -10.70 -1.48 -15.54
N ARG A 76 -10.38 -2.72 -15.90
CA ARG A 76 -10.68 -3.91 -15.09
C ARG A 76 -9.82 -3.97 -13.82
N TYR A 77 -8.87 -3.05 -13.70
CA TYR A 77 -7.95 -2.96 -12.59
C TYR A 77 -7.93 -1.57 -11.96
N HIS A 78 -7.65 -1.57 -10.67
CA HIS A 78 -7.18 -0.43 -9.91
C HIS A 78 -5.70 -0.62 -9.61
N TYR A 79 -5.03 0.48 -9.27
CA TYR A 79 -3.61 0.47 -8.97
C TYR A 79 -3.42 1.11 -7.62
N LEU A 80 -2.92 0.33 -6.65
CA LEU A 80 -2.32 0.93 -5.48
C LEU A 80 -0.95 1.43 -5.91
N TRP A 81 -0.77 2.75 -5.91
CA TRP A 81 0.47 3.41 -6.28
C TRP A 81 1.18 3.91 -5.04
N VAL A 82 2.50 3.91 -5.09
CA VAL A 82 3.41 4.38 -4.04
C VAL A 82 4.43 5.28 -4.72
N ASN A 83 4.75 6.41 -4.09
CA ASN A 83 5.84 7.29 -4.53
C ASN A 83 7.12 6.46 -4.69
N SER A 84 7.77 6.53 -5.85
CA SER A 84 9.00 5.80 -6.09
C SER A 84 10.11 6.23 -5.13
N ASP A 85 10.09 7.44 -4.59
CA ASP A 85 11.08 7.90 -3.61
C ASP A 85 10.87 7.33 -2.19
N TYR A 86 9.83 6.52 -1.98
CA TYR A 86 9.69 5.78 -0.73
C TYR A 86 10.85 4.77 -0.57
N PRO A 87 11.48 4.67 0.62
CA PRO A 87 12.63 3.79 0.81
C PRO A 87 12.36 2.35 0.37
N ALA A 88 13.28 1.81 -0.44
CA ALA A 88 13.24 0.43 -0.93
C ALA A 88 11.97 0.02 -1.71
N ILE A 89 11.19 0.97 -2.23
CA ILE A 89 10.06 0.60 -3.10
C ILE A 89 10.49 0.42 -4.56
N LYS A 90 11.55 1.12 -5.02
CA LYS A 90 12.00 1.08 -6.42
C LYS A 90 12.46 -0.30 -6.85
N ASP A 91 12.93 -1.14 -5.92
CA ASP A 91 13.37 -2.50 -6.16
C ASP A 91 12.30 -3.57 -5.82
N ALA A 92 11.05 -3.15 -5.57
CA ALA A 92 9.93 -4.08 -5.42
C ALA A 92 9.59 -4.75 -6.76
N GLY A 93 9.87 -6.05 -6.86
CA GLY A 93 9.60 -6.85 -8.06
C GLY A 93 8.25 -7.58 -8.03
N THR A 94 7.69 -7.78 -6.83
CA THR A 94 6.41 -8.49 -6.64
C THR A 94 5.58 -7.84 -5.55
N ALA A 95 4.28 -8.09 -5.57
CA ALA A 95 3.37 -7.67 -4.51
C ALA A 95 2.34 -8.76 -4.21
N GLN A 96 1.75 -8.69 -3.03
CA GLN A 96 0.68 -9.56 -2.56
C GLN A 96 -0.41 -8.71 -1.90
N GLY A 97 -1.67 -9.04 -2.12
CA GLY A 97 -2.79 -8.37 -1.47
C GLY A 97 -4.08 -9.11 -1.77
N MET A 98 -5.08 -9.01 -0.88
CA MET A 98 -6.37 -9.73 -1.05
C MET A 98 -6.18 -11.23 -1.36
N ASN A 99 -5.26 -11.87 -0.63
CA ASN A 99 -4.91 -13.30 -0.73
C ASN A 99 -4.47 -13.76 -2.13
N ARG A 100 -3.85 -12.89 -2.92
CA ARG A 100 -3.31 -13.24 -4.25
C ARG A 100 -2.03 -12.48 -4.60
N PRO A 101 -1.18 -13.02 -5.50
CA PRO A 101 -0.10 -12.26 -6.11
C PRO A 101 -0.66 -11.10 -6.95
N LEU A 102 0.04 -9.97 -6.94
CA LEU A 102 -0.28 -8.78 -7.71
C LEU A 102 0.91 -8.42 -8.61
N GLN A 103 0.61 -7.98 -9.83
CA GLN A 103 1.63 -7.51 -10.76
C GLN A 103 2.13 -6.13 -10.32
N VAL A 104 3.46 -5.97 -10.23
CA VAL A 104 4.11 -4.69 -9.94
C VAL A 104 4.63 -4.08 -11.24
N THR A 105 4.45 -2.77 -11.40
CA THR A 105 5.04 -1.99 -12.50
C THR A 105 5.48 -0.63 -11.98
N SER A 106 6.43 0.00 -12.66
CA SER A 106 6.82 1.39 -12.42
C SER A 106 6.28 2.27 -13.53
N MET A 107 5.88 3.50 -13.21
CA MET A 107 5.40 4.46 -14.19
C MET A 107 5.76 5.89 -13.77
N ARG A 108 5.92 6.76 -14.77
CA ARG A 108 5.97 8.20 -14.59
C ARG A 108 4.60 8.82 -14.93
N ASP A 109 4.14 9.73 -14.09
CA ASP A 109 2.89 10.48 -14.24
C ASP A 109 3.23 11.95 -14.52
N ASP A 110 3.35 12.31 -15.81
CA ASP A 110 3.73 13.68 -16.21
C ASP A 110 2.61 14.71 -16.01
N GLN A 111 1.39 14.25 -15.74
CA GLN A 111 0.21 15.06 -15.44
C GLN A 111 -0.23 14.87 -13.97
N ASN A 112 0.74 14.76 -13.08
CA ASN A 112 0.53 14.44 -11.66
C ASN A 112 -0.13 15.57 -10.84
N CYS A 113 -0.29 16.77 -11.39
CA CYS A 113 -0.85 17.92 -10.67
C CYS A 113 -2.12 18.43 -11.33
N LEU A 114 -3.13 18.73 -10.52
CA LEU A 114 -4.35 19.44 -10.94
C LEU A 114 -4.83 20.32 -9.78
N ASN A 115 -5.17 21.58 -10.06
CA ASN A 115 -5.68 22.56 -9.08
C ASN A 115 -4.83 22.65 -7.80
N ASN A 116 -3.51 22.76 -7.95
CA ASN A 116 -2.52 22.83 -6.85
C ASN A 116 -2.46 21.60 -5.93
N GLN A 117 -3.09 20.47 -6.27
CA GLN A 117 -2.88 19.21 -5.57
C GLN A 117 -2.21 18.22 -6.51
N CYS A 118 -1.15 17.59 -6.02
CA CYS A 118 -0.27 16.76 -6.81
C CYS A 118 -0.14 15.36 -6.21
N THR A 119 -0.08 14.36 -7.07
CA THR A 119 0.49 13.06 -6.73
C THR A 119 1.99 13.06 -7.04
N PRO A 120 2.75 12.07 -6.58
CA PRO A 120 4.14 11.90 -6.99
C PRO A 120 4.29 11.73 -8.51
N THR A 121 5.39 12.24 -9.08
CA THR A 121 5.69 12.08 -10.52
C THR A 121 6.15 10.67 -10.86
N GLY A 122 6.93 10.02 -9.99
CA GLY A 122 7.35 8.64 -10.16
C GLY A 122 6.59 7.73 -9.20
N VAL A 123 6.02 6.64 -9.71
CA VAL A 123 5.31 5.67 -8.87
C VAL A 123 5.69 4.24 -9.17
N VAL A 124 5.71 3.42 -8.12
CA VAL A 124 5.65 1.96 -8.19
C VAL A 124 4.22 1.56 -7.84
N ARG A 125 3.62 0.66 -8.61
CA ARG A 125 2.20 0.31 -8.45
C ARG A 125 1.93 -1.17 -8.52
N ALA A 126 1.00 -1.62 -7.69
CA ALA A 126 0.46 -2.97 -7.70
C ALA A 126 -0.93 -2.97 -8.35
N ARG A 127 -1.13 -3.88 -9.31
CA ARG A 127 -2.38 -4.06 -10.03
C ARG A 127 -3.37 -4.89 -9.21
N ILE A 128 -4.54 -4.32 -8.90
CA ILE A 128 -5.62 -4.91 -8.12
C ILE A 128 -6.85 -5.10 -9.02
N PRO A 129 -7.43 -6.31 -9.13
CA PRO A 129 -8.69 -6.53 -9.86
C PRO A 129 -9.86 -5.72 -9.27
N ASP A 130 -10.71 -5.14 -10.13
CA ASP A 130 -11.90 -4.36 -9.71
C ASP A 130 -12.85 -5.20 -8.85
N ASP A 131 -13.08 -6.47 -9.21
CA ASP A 131 -13.93 -7.37 -8.44
C ASP A 131 -13.40 -7.60 -7.03
N ALA A 132 -12.08 -7.74 -6.87
CA ALA A 132 -11.42 -7.93 -5.60
C ALA A 132 -11.49 -6.67 -4.73
N MET A 133 -11.24 -5.50 -5.33
CA MET A 133 -11.32 -4.22 -4.61
C MET A 133 -12.74 -3.93 -4.14
N ARG A 134 -13.76 -4.22 -4.97
CA ARG A 134 -15.17 -3.98 -4.62
C ARG A 134 -15.73 -4.99 -3.61
N LYS A 135 -15.25 -6.23 -3.61
CA LYS A 135 -15.64 -7.26 -2.63
C LYS A 135 -14.94 -7.11 -1.28
N ALA A 136 -13.87 -6.32 -1.20
CA ALA A 136 -13.21 -6.06 0.07
C ALA A 136 -14.22 -5.46 1.06
N THR A 137 -14.32 -6.01 2.27
CA THR A 137 -15.25 -5.55 3.31
C THR A 137 -14.61 -4.56 4.28
N GLY A 138 -13.31 -4.32 4.17
CA GLY A 138 -12.55 -3.42 5.02
C GLY A 138 -11.40 -2.76 4.28
N ASP A 139 -10.34 -2.47 5.03
CA ASP A 139 -9.10 -1.92 4.48
C ASP A 139 -8.45 -2.90 3.49
N VAL A 140 -7.77 -2.36 2.47
CA VAL A 140 -7.02 -3.15 1.49
C VAL A 140 -5.54 -2.93 1.73
N ALA A 141 -4.87 -3.96 2.28
CA ALA A 141 -3.43 -3.99 2.43
C ALA A 141 -2.76 -4.63 1.20
N VAL A 142 -1.71 -3.97 0.71
CA VAL A 142 -0.81 -4.50 -0.32
C VAL A 142 0.60 -4.54 0.24
N LYS A 143 1.18 -5.72 0.19
CA LYS A 143 2.54 -6.03 0.60
C LYS A 143 3.44 -6.08 -0.63
N PHE A 144 4.33 -5.11 -0.78
CA PHE A 144 5.41 -5.13 -1.78
C PHE A 144 6.59 -5.92 -1.21
N ILE A 145 7.22 -6.72 -2.07
CA ILE A 145 8.36 -7.55 -1.71
C ILE A 145 9.55 -7.11 -2.56
N THR A 146 10.61 -6.65 -1.88
CA THR A 146 11.83 -6.14 -2.50
C THR A 146 12.72 -7.26 -3.01
N SER A 147 13.74 -6.90 -3.79
CA SER A 147 14.77 -7.84 -4.26
C SER A 147 15.49 -8.57 -3.12
N SER A 148 15.66 -7.92 -1.97
CA SER A 148 16.23 -8.49 -0.74
C SER A 148 15.26 -9.34 0.08
N GLY A 149 14.00 -9.47 -0.35
CA GLY A 149 12.95 -10.17 0.39
C GLY A 149 12.37 -9.37 1.56
N ALA A 150 12.67 -8.07 1.65
CA ALA A 150 12.03 -7.19 2.61
C ALA A 150 10.57 -6.94 2.21
N GLU A 151 9.69 -6.79 3.20
CA GLU A 151 8.26 -6.61 2.99
C GLU A 151 7.84 -5.20 3.42
N ILE A 152 7.18 -4.47 2.52
CA ILE A 152 6.66 -3.12 2.77
C ILE A 152 5.16 -3.16 2.54
N VAL A 153 4.37 -2.81 3.57
CA VAL A 153 2.90 -2.89 3.52
C VAL A 153 2.31 -1.50 3.44
N PHE A 154 1.48 -1.27 2.42
CA PHE A 154 0.65 -0.07 2.29
C PHE A 154 -0.82 -0.45 2.42
N THR A 155 -1.56 0.31 3.21
CA THR A 155 -2.96 0.01 3.52
C THR A 155 -3.85 1.15 3.05
N ALA A 156 -4.65 0.89 2.02
CA ALA A 156 -5.72 1.79 1.62
C ALA A 156 -6.90 1.60 2.58
N ARG A 157 -7.16 2.64 3.39
CA ARG A 157 -8.25 2.62 4.38
C ARG A 157 -9.62 2.59 3.71
N ARG A 158 -10.59 1.97 4.38
CA ARG A 158 -11.93 1.78 3.84
C ARG A 158 -12.60 3.08 3.41
N ALA A 159 -12.50 4.14 4.21
CA ALA A 159 -13.07 5.44 3.89
C ALA A 159 -12.51 6.05 2.59
N LEU A 160 -11.20 5.87 2.33
CA LEU A 160 -10.58 6.30 1.07
C LEU A 160 -11.10 5.48 -0.10
N LEU A 161 -11.19 4.16 0.07
CA LEU A 161 -11.69 3.23 -0.96
C LEU A 161 -13.15 3.54 -1.33
N ASP A 162 -14.01 3.78 -0.34
CA ASP A 162 -15.42 4.11 -0.57
C ASP A 162 -15.58 5.42 -1.35
N ALA A 163 -14.89 6.48 -0.92
CA ALA A 163 -14.91 7.77 -1.62
C ALA A 163 -14.39 7.65 -3.05
N TYR A 164 -13.32 6.88 -3.24
CA TYR A 164 -12.73 6.60 -4.55
C TYR A 164 -13.67 5.82 -5.47
N LEU A 165 -14.21 4.68 -5.02
CA LEU A 165 -15.08 3.82 -5.83
C LEU A 165 -16.40 4.53 -6.18
N ALA A 166 -16.97 5.29 -5.23
CA ALA A 166 -18.14 6.12 -5.51
C ALA A 166 -17.87 7.14 -6.61
N ARG A 167 -16.67 7.75 -6.63
CA ARG A 167 -16.27 8.66 -7.71
C ARG A 167 -16.08 7.94 -9.04
N VAL A 168 -15.47 6.75 -9.03
CA VAL A 168 -15.33 5.90 -10.23
C VAL A 168 -16.70 5.61 -10.85
N ASP A 169 -17.68 5.21 -10.04
CA ASP A 169 -19.03 4.90 -10.53
C ASP A 169 -19.80 6.15 -11.01
N SER A 170 -19.61 7.29 -10.34
CA SER A 170 -20.15 8.57 -10.80
C SER A 170 -19.61 8.97 -12.18
N VAL A 171 -18.29 8.89 -12.40
CA VAL A 171 -17.65 9.22 -13.70
C VAL A 171 -18.09 8.24 -14.78
N LYS A 172 -18.10 6.92 -14.50
CA LYS A 172 -18.62 5.91 -15.44
C LYS A 172 -20.04 6.24 -15.89
N THR A 173 -20.90 6.67 -14.97
CA THR A 173 -22.30 7.02 -15.26
C THR A 173 -22.39 8.30 -16.09
N ALA A 174 -21.57 9.32 -15.79
CA ALA A 174 -21.55 10.57 -16.53
C ALA A 174 -21.10 10.41 -17.99
N LEU A 175 -20.14 9.51 -18.25
CA LEU A 175 -19.55 9.27 -19.58
C LEU A 175 -20.33 8.28 -20.47
N LYS A 176 -21.36 7.61 -19.94
CA LYS A 176 -22.23 6.71 -20.73
C LYS A 176 -23.33 7.42 -21.51
N LYS A 177 -23.43 8.75 -21.35
CA LYS A 177 -24.39 9.60 -22.03
C LYS A 177 -23.92 9.91 -23.44
#